data_AF-A0A1F4WGY0-F1
#
_entry.id   AF-A0A1F4WGY0-F1
#
_cell.length_a   1.000
_cell.length_b   1.000
_cell.length_c   1.000
_cell.angle_alpha   90.00
_cell.angle_beta   90.00
_cell.angle_gamma   90.00
#
_symmetry.space_group_name_H-M   'P 1'
#
loop_
_entity.id
_entity.type
_entity.pdbx_description
1 polymer ?
#
loop_
_entity_poly.entity_id
_entity_poly.type
_entity_poly.pdbx_seq_one_letter_code
_entity_poly.pdbx_strand_id
1 'polypeptide(L)'
;MKTILDEKTVKMLEKPNGYSVVLACKRLKIHPNRILAFEDTKMGLESYRKVKFEDGYYDVNVVGVTWGYESKERLLKGSPDYIIDKPKQMVELVGDLGGLN
;
A
#
# COMPACT_ATOMS: atom_id res chain seq x y z
N MET A 1 -13.49 0.91 26.21
CA MET A 1 -14.17 1.94 25.40
C MET A 1 -14.12 1.48 23.94
N LYS A 2 -15.26 1.11 23.32
CA LYS A 2 -15.30 0.81 21.88
C LYS A 2 -15.43 2.14 21.15
N THR A 3 -14.41 2.55 20.41
CA THR A 3 -14.53 3.69 19.50
C THR A 3 -15.39 3.25 18.32
N ILE A 4 -16.57 3.83 18.19
CA ILE A 4 -17.39 3.71 16.99
C ILE A 4 -16.82 4.75 16.01
N LEU A 5 -16.32 4.30 14.86
CA LEU A 5 -15.90 5.20 13.79
C LEU A 5 -17.14 5.84 13.18
N ASP A 6 -17.11 7.14 12.93
CA ASP A 6 -18.18 7.83 12.21
C ASP A 6 -18.22 7.41 10.74
N GLU A 7 -19.37 7.59 10.07
CA GLU A 7 -19.57 7.19 8.68
C GLU A 7 -18.57 7.81 7.70
N LYS A 8 -18.12 9.04 7.97
CA LYS A 8 -17.14 9.72 7.12
C LYS A 8 -15.78 9.03 7.25
N THR A 9 -15.37 8.67 8.46
CA THR A 9 -14.14 7.90 8.69
C THR A 9 -14.22 6.52 8.05
N VAL A 10 -15.37 5.83 8.13
CA VAL A 10 -15.57 4.53 7.45
C VAL A 10 -15.39 4.66 5.94
N LYS A 11 -16.05 5.65 5.30
CA LYS A 11 -15.89 5.89 3.86
C LYS A 11 -14.44 6.19 3.47
N MET A 12 -13.71 6.93 4.32
CA MET A 12 -12.30 7.20 4.06
C MET A 12 -11.44 5.94 4.11
N LEU A 13 -11.81 4.91 4.89
CA LEU A 13 -11.10 3.64 4.95
C LEU A 13 -11.35 2.74 3.73
N GLU A 14 -12.39 3.01 2.94
CA GLU A 14 -12.68 2.25 1.73
C GLU A 14 -11.61 2.52 0.65
N LYS A 15 -11.24 1.46 -0.08
CA LYS A 15 -10.46 1.62 -1.31
C LYS A 15 -11.31 2.38 -2.35
N PRO A 16 -10.73 3.26 -3.16
CA PRO A 16 -9.29 3.50 -3.34
C PRO A 16 -8.72 4.68 -2.52
N ASN A 17 -9.28 5.02 -1.36
CA ASN A 17 -8.90 6.26 -0.67
C ASN A 17 -7.54 6.20 0.06
N GLY A 18 -6.97 5.00 0.26
CA GLY A 18 -5.65 4.82 0.87
C GLY A 18 -5.55 5.23 2.35
N TYR A 19 -6.62 5.68 3.00
CA TYR A 19 -6.54 6.30 4.32
C TYR A 19 -6.03 5.37 5.43
N SER A 20 -6.14 4.06 5.24
CA SER A 20 -5.52 3.07 6.13
C SER A 20 -4.02 3.30 6.32
N VAL A 21 -3.30 3.69 5.26
CA VAL A 21 -1.86 3.95 5.33
C VAL A 21 -1.55 5.25 6.09
N VAL A 22 -2.43 6.26 5.98
CA VAL A 22 -2.32 7.51 6.74
C VAL A 22 -2.41 7.23 8.24
N LEU A 23 -3.37 6.41 8.65
CA LEU A 23 -3.52 5.99 10.04
C LEU A 23 -2.32 5.17 10.52
N ALA A 24 -1.80 4.27 9.69
CA ALA A 24 -0.61 3.47 10.00
C ALA A 24 0.62 4.36 10.20
N CYS A 25 0.90 5.28 9.26
CA CYS A 25 1.99 6.26 9.36
C CYS A 25 1.90 7.08 10.66
N LYS A 26 0.71 7.63 10.96
CA LYS A 26 0.48 8.44 12.16
C LYS A 26 0.71 7.65 13.45
N ARG A 27 0.20 6.40 13.50
CA ARG A 27 0.35 5.53 14.66
C ARG A 27 1.80 5.09 14.88
N LEU A 28 2.52 4.78 13.80
CA LEU A 28 3.89 4.25 13.86
C LEU A 28 4.96 5.34 13.80
N LYS A 29 4.59 6.60 13.55
CA LYS A 29 5.51 7.73 13.31
C LYS A 29 6.50 7.45 12.17
N ILE A 30 5.99 6.91 11.08
CA ILE A 30 6.77 6.56 9.88
C ILE A 30 6.31 7.47 8.73
N HIS A 31 7.28 7.97 7.95
CA HIS A 31 7.02 8.75 6.75
C HIS A 31 6.52 7.84 5.60
N PRO A 32 5.52 8.24 4.80
CA PRO A 32 4.95 7.39 3.74
C PRO A 32 5.98 6.83 2.74
N ASN A 33 7.00 7.59 2.38
CA ASN A 33 8.08 7.14 1.49
C ASN A 33 8.92 5.97 2.06
N ARG A 34 8.70 5.58 3.32
CA ARG A 34 9.36 4.44 3.98
C ARG A 34 8.44 3.20 4.06
N ILE A 35 7.29 3.25 3.41
CA ILE A 35 6.33 2.13 3.38
C ILE A 35 6.45 1.41 2.05
N LEU A 36 6.35 0.08 2.14
CA LEU A 36 6.17 -0.83 1.03
C LEU A 36 4.83 -1.55 1.24
N ALA A 37 3.84 -1.28 0.39
CA ALA A 37 2.52 -1.88 0.45
C ALA A 37 2.45 -3.07 -0.52
N PHE A 38 1.98 -4.22 -0.05
CA PHE A 38 1.78 -5.42 -0.87
C PHE A 38 0.30 -5.59 -1.16
N GLU A 39 -0.06 -5.67 -2.43
CA GLU A 39 -1.46 -5.75 -2.87
C GLU A 39 -1.63 -6.76 -4.00
N ASP A 40 -2.77 -7.45 -3.99
CA ASP A 40 -3.14 -8.47 -4.96
C ASP A 40 -4.32 -8.07 -5.85
N THR A 41 -4.65 -6.77 -5.84
CA THR A 41 -5.70 -6.18 -6.69
C THR A 41 -5.24 -4.85 -7.25
N LYS A 42 -5.66 -4.53 -8.48
CA LYS A 42 -5.49 -3.24 -9.15
C LYS A 42 -6.03 -2.09 -8.29
N MET A 43 -7.22 -2.25 -7.72
CA MET A 43 -7.81 -1.24 -6.84
C MET A 43 -6.97 -1.05 -5.57
N GLY A 44 -6.41 -2.14 -5.02
CA GLY A 44 -5.44 -2.09 -3.94
C GLY A 44 -4.23 -1.25 -4.30
N LEU A 45 -3.57 -1.55 -5.42
CA LEU A 45 -2.42 -0.79 -5.92
C LEU A 45 -2.74 0.69 -6.13
N GLU A 46 -3.88 0.99 -6.76
CA GLU A 46 -4.34 2.36 -7.03
C GLU A 46 -4.64 3.14 -5.74
N SER A 47 -4.95 2.45 -4.64
CA SER A 47 -5.25 3.09 -3.34
C SER A 47 -4.07 3.84 -2.73
N TYR A 48 -2.84 3.55 -3.18
CA TYR A 48 -1.61 4.11 -2.63
C TYR A 48 -1.01 5.20 -3.50
N ARG A 49 -1.72 5.65 -4.54
CA ARG A 49 -1.32 6.77 -5.40
C ARG A 49 -2.01 8.05 -4.96
N LYS A 50 -1.25 9.13 -4.85
CA LYS A 50 -1.72 10.47 -4.42
C LYS A 50 -2.53 10.41 -3.12
N VAL A 51 -2.03 9.69 -2.13
CA VAL A 51 -2.65 9.62 -0.81
C VAL A 51 -2.46 10.95 -0.10
N LYS A 52 -3.53 11.49 0.47
CA LYS A 52 -3.51 12.76 1.19
C LYS A 52 -3.05 12.59 2.64
N PHE A 53 -1.96 13.27 3.00
CA PHE A 53 -1.44 13.43 4.35
C PHE A 53 -1.64 14.88 4.85
N GLU A 54 -1.27 15.15 6.10
CA GLU A 54 -1.39 16.48 6.71
C GLU A 54 -0.48 17.51 6.02
N ASP A 55 0.69 17.08 5.52
CA ASP A 55 1.75 17.89 4.93
C ASP A 55 1.79 17.84 3.38
N GLY A 56 0.95 17.02 2.74
CA GLY A 56 0.93 16.95 1.28
C GLY A 56 0.26 15.70 0.71
N TYR A 57 0.56 15.44 -0.56
CA TYR A 57 0.15 14.25 -1.29
C TYR A 57 1.37 13.39 -1.57
N TYR A 58 1.25 12.08 -1.30
CA TYR A 58 2.36 11.14 -1.44
C TYR A 58 1.93 9.91 -2.23
N ASP A 59 2.86 9.40 -3.04
CA ASP A 59 2.78 8.05 -3.57
C ASP A 59 3.52 7.12 -2.60
N VAL A 60 2.87 6.02 -2.23
CA VAL A 60 3.50 4.95 -1.43
C VAL A 60 4.01 3.89 -2.39
N ASN A 61 5.19 3.31 -2.09
CA ASN A 61 5.75 2.24 -2.89
C ASN A 61 4.83 1.02 -2.81
N VAL A 62 4.41 0.51 -3.95
CA VAL A 62 3.48 -0.61 -4.06
C VAL A 62 4.08 -1.80 -4.79
N VAL A 63 3.79 -2.99 -4.28
CA VAL A 63 4.23 -4.26 -4.80
C VAL A 63 3.00 -5.08 -5.18
N GLY A 64 2.87 -5.40 -6.46
CA GLY A 64 1.88 -6.35 -6.95
C GLY A 64 2.33 -7.78 -6.65
N VAL A 65 1.49 -8.55 -5.97
CA VAL A 65 1.74 -9.98 -5.72
C VAL A 65 0.85 -10.84 -6.61
N THR A 66 1.45 -11.73 -7.42
CA THR A 66 0.69 -12.47 -8.45
C THR A 66 0.04 -13.77 -7.96
N TRP A 67 0.25 -14.12 -6.69
CA TRP A 67 -0.34 -15.31 -6.05
C TRP A 67 -1.62 -15.02 -5.24
N GLY A 68 -2.18 -13.81 -5.34
CA GLY A 68 -3.44 -13.44 -4.71
C GLY A 68 -4.62 -13.44 -5.69
N TYR A 69 -5.52 -12.46 -5.57
CA TYR A 69 -6.81 -12.44 -6.26
C TYR A 69 -6.74 -12.13 -7.77
N GLU A 70 -6.07 -11.07 -8.19
CA GLU A 70 -6.04 -10.66 -9.60
C GLU A 70 -4.83 -11.20 -10.38
N SER A 71 -5.00 -11.39 -11.69
CA SER A 71 -3.92 -11.82 -12.59
C SER A 71 -2.79 -10.78 -12.69
N LYS A 72 -1.58 -11.25 -13.03
CA LYS A 72 -0.43 -10.37 -13.30
C LYS A 72 -0.75 -9.23 -14.26
N GLU A 73 -1.49 -9.52 -15.33
CA GLU A 73 -1.91 -8.54 -16.34
C GLU A 73 -2.85 -7.46 -15.76
N ARG A 74 -3.76 -7.85 -14.87
CA ARG A 74 -4.65 -6.91 -14.15
C ARG A 74 -3.84 -6.04 -13.19
N LEU A 75 -2.92 -6.64 -12.44
CA LEU A 75 -2.04 -5.93 -11.51
C LEU A 75 -1.18 -4.90 -12.22
N LEU A 76 -0.59 -5.23 -13.38
CA LEU A 76 0.21 -4.29 -14.17
C LEU A 76 -0.57 -3.03 -14.59
N LYS A 77 -1.89 -3.14 -14.79
CA LYS A 77 -2.75 -1.97 -15.06
C LYS A 77 -2.91 -1.03 -13.86
N GLY A 78 -2.64 -1.52 -12.64
CA GLY A 78 -2.55 -0.71 -11.42
C GLY A 78 -1.21 0.01 -11.27
N SER A 79 -0.28 -0.15 -12.23
CA SER A 79 1.04 0.47 -12.24
C SER A 79 1.82 0.26 -10.93
N PRO A 80 2.08 -0.99 -10.51
CA PRO A 80 2.87 -1.25 -9.31
C PRO A 80 4.33 -0.83 -9.54
N ASP A 81 5.04 -0.46 -8.47
CA ASP A 81 6.47 -0.14 -8.55
C ASP A 81 7.31 -1.43 -8.70
N TYR A 82 6.81 -2.53 -8.11
CA TYR A 82 7.41 -3.86 -8.21
C TYR A 82 6.33 -4.90 -8.44
N ILE A 83 6.69 -6.00 -9.12
CA ILE A 83 5.82 -7.16 -9.25
C ILE A 83 6.59 -8.41 -8.88
N ILE A 84 6.02 -9.22 -7.98
CA ILE A 84 6.65 -10.44 -7.49
C ILE A 84 5.72 -11.63 -7.65
N ASP A 85 6.30 -12.80 -7.91
CA ASP A 85 5.58 -14.01 -8.28
C ASP A 85 5.59 -15.08 -7.18
N LYS A 86 6.44 -14.95 -6.16
CA LYS A 86 6.54 -15.87 -5.02
C LYS A 86 6.72 -15.11 -3.70
N PRO A 87 6.13 -15.58 -2.57
CA PRO A 87 6.30 -14.95 -1.26
C PRO A 87 7.76 -14.76 -0.82
N LYS A 88 8.67 -15.66 -1.19
CA LYS A 88 10.11 -15.55 -0.88
C LYS A 88 10.73 -14.24 -1.41
N GLN A 89 10.23 -13.75 -2.53
CA GLN A 89 10.72 -12.51 -3.15
C GLN A 89 10.38 -11.26 -2.33
N MET A 90 9.45 -11.34 -1.35
CA MET A 90 9.21 -10.24 -0.43
C MET A 90 10.44 -9.94 0.42
N VAL A 91 11.11 -10.99 0.92
CA VAL A 91 12.31 -10.85 1.77
C VAL A 91 13.49 -10.34 0.94
N GLU A 92 13.63 -10.86 -0.29
CA GLU A 92 14.65 -10.41 -1.25
C GLU A 92 14.46 -8.92 -1.56
N LEU A 93 13.25 -8.49 -1.91
CA LEU A 93 12.94 -7.09 -2.20
C LEU A 93 13.19 -6.16 -1.00
N VAL A 94 12.80 -6.57 0.21
CA VAL A 94 13.04 -5.77 1.42
C VAL A 94 14.54 -5.68 1.73
N GLY A 95 15.30 -6.76 1.51
CA GLY A 95 16.76 -6.77 1.65
C GLY A 95 17.43 -5.80 0.68
N ASP A 96 17.05 -5.86 -0.60
CA ASP A 96 17.55 -5.00 -1.68
C ASP A 96 17.30 -3.51 -1.37
N LEU A 97 16.07 -3.16 -0.95
CA LEU A 97 15.70 -1.77 -0.66
C LEU A 97 16.26 -1.25 0.67
N GLY A 98 16.50 -2.14 1.63
CA GLY A 98 17.07 -1.81 2.93
C GLY A 98 18.58 -1.65 2.92
N GLY A 99 19.26 -1.96 1.80
CA GLY A 99 20.72 -1.99 1.73
C GLY A 99 21.32 -3.11 2.60
N LEU A 100 20.60 -4.22 2.76
CA LEU A 100 21.03 -5.39 3.53
C LEU A 100 21.79 -6.43 2.69
N ASN A 101 22.20 -6.04 1.47
CA ASN A 101 22.93 -6.87 0.52
C ASN A 101 24.40 -6.47 0.42
#